data_AF-A0A4R2C3M8-F1
#
_entry.id   AF-A0A4R2C3M8-F1
#
_cell.length_a   1.000
_cell.length_b   1.000
_cell.length_c   1.000
_cell.angle_alpha   90.00
_cell.angle_beta   90.00
_cell.angle_gamma   90.00
#
_symmetry.space_group_name_H-M   'P 1'
#
loop_
_entity.id
_entity.type
_entity.pdbx_description
1 polymer ?
#
loop_
_entity_poly.entity_id
_entity_poly.type
_entity_poly.pdbx_seq_one_letter_code
_entity_poly.pdbx_strand_id
1 'polypeptide(L)'
;MMNVIAKIHEPKPLMVEMADKYGLQPAEFTATVRSTCGMGKASAEEFAAFIMVAKEYDLNPLLKEIYAFPAKGGGIVPIVSIDGWVNLVNSHPAADGFEFEFEHAESGDLISCTCRMYRKDRGRPVTVTEYLAECVRSTDPWKMKHRMLRHKAMIQAARYAFGFSGIYDEDEGSKIAEMRDVTPAASSQTPRPPAPPAPPSAKVIESDPAPESEEQTTESDFDLGAFLEELETSLATAKDSASAAEIWNDYDAPAILESNGHADMIDAAYAIRDRAYAKFEPYNGG
;
A
#
# COMPACT_ATOMS: atom_id res chain seq x y z
N MET A 1 -17.27 12.68 -49.79
CA MET A 1 -17.40 12.07 -48.45
C MET A 1 -16.03 12.16 -47.78
N MET A 2 -15.88 13.00 -46.75
CA MET A 2 -14.65 13.11 -45.97
C MET A 2 -14.64 11.99 -44.93
N ASN A 3 -13.71 11.05 -45.06
CA ASN A 3 -13.43 10.08 -44.02
C ASN A 3 -12.77 10.81 -42.85
N VAL A 4 -13.51 10.97 -41.76
CA VAL A 4 -12.95 11.37 -40.46
C VAL A 4 -12.27 10.13 -39.89
N ILE A 5 -10.94 10.10 -40.00
CA ILE A 5 -10.12 9.12 -39.29
C ILE A 5 -10.28 9.44 -37.81
N ALA A 6 -10.98 8.57 -37.08
CA ALA A 6 -11.00 8.60 -35.62
C ALA A 6 -9.55 8.44 -35.14
N LYS A 7 -8.97 9.51 -34.59
CA LYS A 7 -7.67 9.41 -33.90
C LYS A 7 -7.88 8.47 -32.72
N ILE A 8 -7.26 7.31 -32.77
CA ILE A 8 -7.11 6.42 -31.62
C ILE A 8 -6.28 7.21 -30.61
N HIS A 9 -6.91 7.70 -29.55
CA HIS A 9 -6.20 8.39 -28.48
C HIS A 9 -5.55 7.32 -27.61
N GLU A 10 -4.23 7.19 -27.70
CA GLU A 10 -3.49 6.37 -26.74
C GLU A 10 -3.72 6.94 -25.33
N PRO A 11 -3.99 6.08 -24.33
CA PRO A 11 -4.16 6.55 -22.96
C PRO A 11 -2.87 7.23 -22.50
N LYS A 12 -3.00 8.47 -22.01
CA LYS A 12 -1.86 9.21 -21.47
C LYS A 12 -1.30 8.46 -20.25
N PRO A 13 0.02 8.48 -20.04
CA PRO A 13 0.60 7.98 -18.79
C PRO A 13 0.00 8.69 -17.58
N LEU A 14 -0.25 7.94 -16.50
CA LEU A 14 -0.95 8.43 -15.29
C LEU A 14 -0.44 9.78 -14.80
N MET A 15 0.88 9.93 -14.67
CA MET A 15 1.48 11.17 -14.15
C MET A 15 1.33 12.34 -15.11
N VAL A 16 1.32 12.10 -16.42
CA VAL A 16 1.10 13.15 -17.42
C VAL A 16 -0.37 13.60 -17.37
N GLU A 17 -1.30 12.65 -17.33
CA GLU A 17 -2.73 12.95 -17.23
C GLU A 17 -3.05 13.77 -15.97
N MET A 18 -2.52 13.35 -14.82
CA MET A 18 -2.76 14.02 -13.55
C MET A 18 -2.07 15.39 -13.50
N ALA A 19 -0.86 15.53 -14.02
CA ALA A 19 -0.18 16.83 -14.07
C ALA A 19 -0.91 17.81 -15.02
N ASP A 20 -1.36 17.34 -16.18
CA ASP A 20 -2.17 18.12 -17.14
C ASP A 20 -3.44 18.67 -16.50
N LYS A 21 -4.12 17.87 -15.65
CA LYS A 21 -5.34 18.29 -14.92
C LYS A 21 -5.11 19.55 -14.09
N TYR A 22 -3.90 19.73 -13.55
CA TYR A 22 -3.53 20.88 -12.71
C TYR A 22 -2.65 21.91 -13.43
N GLY A 23 -2.38 21.73 -14.73
CA GLY A 23 -1.54 22.63 -15.51
C GLY A 23 -0.07 22.64 -15.09
N LEU A 24 0.44 21.51 -14.58
CA LEU A 24 1.82 21.36 -14.10
C LEU A 24 2.62 20.43 -15.01
N GLN A 25 3.94 20.55 -14.97
CA GLN A 25 4.81 19.53 -15.55
C GLN A 25 4.83 18.27 -14.66
N PRO A 26 4.99 17.04 -15.20
CA PRO A 26 4.91 15.81 -14.40
C PRO A 26 5.88 15.75 -13.20
N ALA A 27 7.10 16.24 -13.38
CA ALA A 27 8.09 16.31 -12.29
C ALA A 27 7.69 17.31 -11.21
N GLU A 28 7.16 18.48 -11.59
CA GLU A 28 6.68 19.52 -10.67
C GLU A 28 5.42 19.07 -9.92
N PHE A 29 4.48 18.42 -10.62
CA PHE A 29 3.31 17.81 -9.99
C PHE A 29 3.73 16.77 -8.95
N THR A 30 4.66 15.88 -9.31
CA THR A 30 5.16 14.83 -8.41
C THR A 30 5.80 15.44 -7.16
N ALA A 31 6.69 16.42 -7.32
CA ALA A 31 7.35 17.08 -6.21
C ALA A 31 6.37 17.82 -5.29
N THR A 32 5.43 18.56 -5.88
CA THR A 32 4.41 19.32 -5.15
C THR A 32 3.52 18.40 -4.34
N VAL A 33 2.94 17.37 -4.97
CA VAL A 33 2.05 16.44 -4.28
C VAL A 33 2.77 15.68 -3.17
N ARG A 34 4.02 15.23 -3.41
CA ARG A 34 4.82 14.56 -2.36
C ARG A 34 5.03 15.46 -1.14
N SER A 35 5.35 16.74 -1.37
CA SER A 35 5.51 17.73 -0.30
C SER A 35 4.19 17.98 0.45
N THR A 36 3.11 18.25 -0.28
CA THR A 36 1.80 18.61 0.30
C THR A 36 1.17 17.47 1.08
N CYS A 37 1.29 16.23 0.59
CA CYS A 37 0.61 15.07 1.14
C CYS A 37 1.46 14.25 2.12
N GLY A 38 2.65 14.72 2.52
CA GLY A 38 3.50 14.03 3.49
C GLY A 38 4.17 12.75 2.95
N MET A 39 4.37 12.66 1.63
CA MET A 39 4.91 11.46 0.96
C MET A 39 6.41 11.57 0.63
N GLY A 40 7.17 12.28 1.47
CA GLY A 40 8.61 12.50 1.24
C GLY A 40 9.45 11.21 1.22
N LYS A 41 8.97 10.14 1.87
CA LYS A 41 9.64 8.83 1.96
C LYS A 41 8.97 7.72 1.13
N ALA A 42 7.88 8.03 0.43
CA ALA A 42 7.16 7.01 -0.34
C ALA A 42 7.98 6.56 -1.57
N SER A 43 7.91 5.29 -1.93
CA SER A 43 8.51 4.79 -3.18
C SER A 43 7.82 5.39 -4.42
N ALA A 44 8.33 5.09 -5.63
CA ALA A 44 7.67 5.50 -6.87
C ALA A 44 6.33 4.78 -7.06
N GLU A 45 6.28 3.49 -6.73
CA GLU A 45 5.12 2.60 -6.82
C GLU A 45 4.04 3.02 -5.83
N GLU A 46 4.43 3.35 -4.60
CA GLU A 46 3.52 3.85 -3.57
C GLU A 46 2.89 5.17 -3.96
N PHE A 47 3.68 6.09 -4.50
CA PHE A 47 3.17 7.35 -5.02
C PHE A 47 2.24 7.13 -6.21
N ALA A 48 2.58 6.23 -7.14
CA ALA A 48 1.70 5.87 -8.24
C ALA A 48 0.37 5.27 -7.74
N ALA A 49 0.41 4.37 -6.75
CA ALA A 49 -0.78 3.80 -6.13
C ALA A 49 -1.67 4.86 -5.47
N PHE A 50 -1.06 5.80 -4.74
CA PHE A 50 -1.78 6.95 -4.17
C PHE A 50 -2.46 7.80 -5.24
N ILE A 51 -1.75 8.11 -6.33
CA ILE A 51 -2.30 8.91 -7.44
C ILE A 51 -3.42 8.16 -8.18
N MET A 52 -3.35 6.83 -8.28
CA MET A 52 -4.45 6.03 -8.84
C MET A 52 -5.73 6.17 -8.02
N VAL A 53 -5.64 6.16 -6.68
CA VAL A 53 -6.81 6.38 -5.80
C VAL A 53 -7.35 7.81 -5.96
N ALA A 54 -6.46 8.81 -6.00
CA ALA A 54 -6.86 10.19 -6.22
C ALA A 54 -7.59 10.37 -7.57
N LYS A 55 -7.12 9.70 -8.62
CA LYS A 55 -7.75 9.69 -9.94
C LYS A 55 -9.10 8.99 -9.96
N GLU A 56 -9.18 7.79 -9.38
CA GLU A 56 -10.41 6.98 -9.35
C GLU A 56 -11.58 7.75 -8.72
N TYR A 57 -11.29 8.47 -7.65
CA TYR A 57 -12.28 9.24 -6.89
C TYR A 57 -12.33 10.72 -7.26
N ASP A 58 -11.57 11.15 -8.27
CA ASP A 58 -11.42 12.55 -8.68
C ASP A 58 -11.01 13.52 -7.55
N LEU A 59 -10.33 13.01 -6.52
CA LEU A 59 -9.92 13.77 -5.34
C LEU A 59 -8.71 14.65 -5.64
N ASN A 60 -8.70 15.85 -5.06
CA ASN A 60 -7.62 16.81 -5.23
C ASN A 60 -6.54 16.71 -4.13
N PRO A 61 -5.34 16.18 -4.43
CA PRO A 61 -4.26 16.09 -3.44
C PRO A 61 -3.65 17.45 -3.08
N LEU A 62 -3.74 18.45 -3.97
CA LEU A 62 -3.20 19.79 -3.72
C LEU A 62 -4.06 20.57 -2.71
N LEU A 63 -5.35 20.24 -2.62
CA LEU A 63 -6.28 20.78 -1.62
C LEU A 63 -6.38 19.89 -0.36
N LYS A 64 -5.60 18.80 -0.30
CA LYS A 64 -5.69 17.78 0.76
C LYS A 64 -7.08 17.17 0.91
N GLU A 65 -7.81 17.01 -0.20
CA GLU A 65 -8.99 16.14 -0.22
C GLU A 65 -8.56 14.68 0.00
N ILE A 66 -7.34 14.34 -0.45
CA ILE A 66 -6.63 13.10 -0.14
C ILE A 66 -5.18 13.42 0.22
N TYR A 67 -4.62 12.72 1.22
CA TYR A 67 -3.23 12.83 1.67
C TYR A 67 -2.76 11.49 2.26
N ALA A 68 -1.51 11.37 2.67
CA ALA A 68 -0.96 10.11 3.14
C ALA A 68 -0.48 10.18 4.59
N PHE A 69 -0.73 9.12 5.35
CA PHE A 69 0.01 8.85 6.58
C PHE A 69 1.18 7.90 6.34
N PRO A 70 2.35 8.16 6.95
CA PRO A 70 3.44 7.20 6.94
C PRO A 70 3.05 6.00 7.81
N ALA A 71 3.16 4.79 7.26
CA ALA A 71 3.01 3.57 8.03
C ALA A 71 4.27 3.30 8.87
N LYS A 72 4.11 2.63 10.02
CA LYS A 72 5.25 2.02 10.72
C LYS A 72 5.89 0.97 9.79
N GLY A 73 7.20 0.75 9.92
CA GLY A 73 7.91 -0.22 9.07
C GLY A 73 8.08 0.16 7.58
N GLY A 74 7.52 1.28 7.11
CA GLY A 74 7.67 1.74 5.73
C GLY A 74 6.34 1.85 4.99
N GLY A 75 6.32 2.75 4.01
CA GLY A 75 5.19 2.98 3.12
C GLY A 75 4.12 3.94 3.60
N ILE A 76 3.03 4.00 2.85
CA ILE A 76 1.96 5.00 3.03
C ILE A 76 0.55 4.40 3.08
N VAL A 77 -0.34 5.11 3.78
CA VAL A 77 -1.78 4.84 3.82
C VAL A 77 -2.53 6.07 3.28
N PRO A 78 -3.27 5.96 2.17
CA PRO A 78 -4.09 7.05 1.64
C PRO A 78 -5.27 7.37 2.56
N ILE A 79 -5.40 8.65 2.93
CA ILE A 79 -6.40 9.20 3.83
C ILE A 79 -7.23 10.23 3.07
N VAL A 80 -8.55 10.12 3.16
CA VAL A 80 -9.47 11.12 2.61
C VAL A 80 -9.92 12.03 3.73
N SER A 81 -9.69 13.33 3.56
CA SER A 81 -10.09 14.34 4.54
C SER A 81 -11.60 14.52 4.54
N ILE A 82 -12.14 15.19 5.55
CA ILE A 82 -13.57 15.50 5.57
C ILE A 82 -14.01 16.28 4.33
N ASP A 83 -13.16 17.18 3.81
CA ASP A 83 -13.46 17.95 2.61
C ASP A 83 -13.49 17.04 1.36
N GLY A 84 -12.61 16.03 1.30
CA GLY A 84 -12.67 14.99 0.28
C GLY A 84 -13.96 14.18 0.32
N TRP A 85 -14.39 13.74 1.51
CA TRP A 85 -15.68 13.05 1.67
C TRP A 85 -16.88 13.91 1.28
N VAL A 86 -16.88 15.19 1.63
CA VAL A 86 -17.91 16.15 1.21
C VAL A 86 -17.92 16.32 -0.30
N ASN A 87 -16.75 16.45 -0.92
CA ASN A 87 -16.62 16.55 -2.37
C ASN A 87 -17.20 15.30 -3.04
N LEU A 88 -16.79 14.10 -2.60
CA LEU A 88 -17.29 12.83 -3.14
C LEU A 88 -18.80 12.70 -3.09
N VAL A 89 -19.42 13.07 -1.97
CA VAL A 89 -20.87 13.03 -1.85
C VAL A 89 -21.53 14.04 -2.78
N ASN A 90 -21.07 15.29 -2.79
CA ASN A 90 -21.72 16.35 -3.55
C ASN A 90 -21.52 16.24 -5.07
N SER A 91 -20.39 15.69 -5.52
CA SER A 91 -20.08 15.50 -6.94
C SER A 91 -20.71 14.22 -7.51
N HIS A 92 -21.14 13.28 -6.66
CA HIS A 92 -21.72 12.03 -7.11
C HIS A 92 -23.05 12.26 -7.86
N PRO A 93 -23.23 11.74 -9.10
CA PRO A 93 -24.42 12.04 -9.92
C PRO A 93 -25.76 11.74 -9.25
N ALA A 94 -25.81 10.64 -8.49
CA ALA A 94 -27.00 10.20 -7.77
C ALA A 94 -27.27 10.94 -6.45
N ALA A 95 -26.38 11.82 -5.97
CA ALA A 95 -26.57 12.50 -4.69
C ALA A 95 -27.78 13.44 -4.70
N ASP A 96 -28.57 13.38 -3.61
CA ASP A 96 -29.78 14.19 -3.42
C ASP A 96 -29.81 14.85 -2.03
N GLY A 97 -28.63 15.23 -1.54
CA GLY A 97 -28.46 15.85 -0.23
C GLY A 97 -28.37 14.87 0.93
N PHE A 98 -28.19 15.42 2.11
CA PHE A 98 -28.06 14.70 3.37
C PHE A 98 -28.46 15.59 4.54
N GLU A 99 -28.85 14.97 5.65
CA GLU A 99 -29.19 15.67 6.89
C GLU A 99 -28.54 14.99 8.10
N PHE A 100 -28.46 15.74 9.20
CA PHE A 100 -27.95 15.27 10.47
C PHE A 100 -28.98 15.49 11.56
N GLU A 101 -29.12 14.49 12.42
CA GLU A 101 -29.92 14.55 13.63
C GLU A 101 -29.03 14.18 14.81
N PHE A 102 -29.02 15.02 15.84
CA PHE A 102 -28.27 14.76 17.07
C PHE A 102 -29.22 14.29 18.16
N GLU A 103 -28.76 13.30 18.92
CA GLU A 103 -29.44 12.84 20.12
C GLU A 103 -28.66 13.31 21.35
N HIS A 104 -29.36 13.85 22.33
CA HIS A 104 -28.80 14.29 23.60
C HIS A 104 -29.55 13.64 24.75
N ALA A 105 -28.83 13.37 25.84
CA ALA A 105 -29.42 12.96 27.10
C ALA A 105 -30.22 14.12 27.73
N GLU A 106 -31.05 13.82 28.72
CA GLU A 106 -31.74 14.85 29.52
C GLU A 106 -30.76 15.82 30.20
N SER A 107 -29.53 15.38 30.50
CA SER A 107 -28.45 16.21 31.03
C SER A 107 -27.89 17.22 30.01
N GLY A 108 -28.26 17.11 28.74
CA GLY A 108 -27.69 17.88 27.64
C GLY A 108 -26.42 17.28 27.04
N ASP A 109 -25.97 16.12 27.53
CA ASP A 109 -24.81 15.42 26.98
C ASP A 109 -25.12 14.81 25.60
N LEU A 110 -24.18 14.96 24.65
CA LEU A 110 -24.31 14.36 23.32
C LEU A 110 -24.24 12.83 23.40
N ILE A 111 -25.23 12.14 22.83
CA ILE A 111 -25.30 10.66 22.78
C ILE A 111 -24.87 10.15 21.40
N SER A 112 -25.55 10.59 20.35
CA SER A 112 -25.39 10.04 19.00
C SER A 112 -25.56 11.12 17.92
N CYS A 113 -25.07 10.82 16.72
CA CYS A 113 -25.39 11.58 15.51
C CYS A 113 -25.84 10.61 14.43
N THR A 114 -27.02 10.87 13.86
CA THR A 114 -27.56 10.13 12.72
C THR A 114 -27.38 10.95 11.46
N CYS A 115 -26.74 10.38 10.44
CA CYS A 115 -26.69 10.93 9.09
C CYS A 115 -27.65 10.17 8.19
N ARG A 116 -28.52 10.89 7.48
CA ARG A 116 -29.36 10.33 6.41
C ARG A 116 -28.89 10.88 5.08
N MET A 117 -28.51 9.99 4.17
CA MET A 117 -28.08 10.34 2.82
C MET A 117 -29.14 9.92 1.80
N TYR A 118 -29.54 10.89 0.99
CA TYR A 118 -30.57 10.74 -0.02
C TYR A 118 -29.93 10.56 -1.39
N ARG A 119 -30.59 9.74 -2.21
CA ARG A 119 -30.19 9.53 -3.59
C ARG A 119 -31.39 9.65 -4.52
N LYS A 120 -31.15 10.26 -5.68
CA LYS A 120 -32.16 10.49 -6.72
C LYS A 120 -32.76 9.19 -7.26
N ASP A 121 -32.00 8.10 -7.18
CA ASP A 121 -32.34 6.78 -7.73
C ASP A 121 -32.96 5.83 -6.67
N ARG A 122 -33.27 6.30 -5.46
CA ARG A 122 -33.83 5.47 -4.38
C ARG A 122 -35.00 6.17 -3.68
N GLY A 123 -36.00 5.40 -3.28
CA GLY A 123 -37.14 5.90 -2.51
C GLY A 123 -36.92 6.00 -0.99
N ARG A 124 -35.76 5.55 -0.48
CA ARG A 124 -35.42 5.58 0.95
C ARG A 124 -33.95 5.98 1.13
N PRO A 125 -33.61 6.78 2.15
CA PRO A 125 -32.24 7.16 2.42
C PRO A 125 -31.44 5.99 3.01
N VAL A 126 -30.13 6.05 2.86
CA VAL A 126 -29.21 5.30 3.73
C VAL A 126 -29.08 6.08 5.03
N THR A 127 -29.30 5.40 6.15
CA THR A 127 -29.26 5.99 7.50
C THR A 127 -28.19 5.29 8.32
N VAL A 128 -27.27 6.06 8.88
CA VAL A 128 -26.22 5.56 9.78
C VAL A 128 -26.20 6.41 11.03
N THR A 129 -26.12 5.75 12.19
CA THR A 129 -26.03 6.38 13.50
C THR A 129 -24.70 6.02 14.13
N GLU A 130 -23.92 7.03 14.49
CA GLU A 130 -22.67 6.86 15.25
C GLU A 130 -22.89 7.29 16.70
N TYR A 131 -22.40 6.48 17.63
CA TYR A 131 -22.51 6.74 19.07
C TYR A 131 -21.25 7.39 19.62
N LEU A 132 -21.40 8.48 20.38
CA LEU A 132 -20.25 9.20 20.96
C LEU A 132 -19.37 8.27 21.79
N ALA A 133 -19.97 7.33 22.53
CA ALA A 133 -19.26 6.39 23.39
C ALA A 133 -18.26 5.49 22.63
N GLU A 134 -18.52 5.24 21.33
CA GLU A 134 -17.67 4.40 20.47
C GLU A 134 -16.62 5.22 19.71
N CYS A 135 -16.96 6.47 19.36
CA CYS A 135 -16.08 7.34 18.59
C CYS A 135 -15.11 8.15 19.46
N VAL A 136 -15.49 8.49 20.69
CA VAL A 136 -14.71 9.41 21.53
C VAL A 136 -13.35 8.82 21.89
N ARG A 137 -12.30 9.63 21.71
CA ARG A 137 -10.93 9.29 22.07
C ARG A 137 -10.31 10.45 22.84
N SER A 138 -9.33 10.12 23.69
CA SER A 138 -8.54 11.10 24.44
C SER A 138 -7.44 11.73 23.56
N THR A 139 -7.79 12.18 22.36
CA THR A 139 -6.86 12.80 21.40
C THR A 139 -7.24 14.25 21.13
N ASP A 140 -6.26 15.13 21.03
CA ASP A 140 -6.46 16.60 20.97
C ASP A 140 -7.39 17.12 19.86
N PRO A 141 -7.40 16.57 18.62
CA PRO A 141 -8.29 17.06 17.55
C PRO A 141 -9.78 16.87 17.83
N TRP A 142 -10.15 15.93 18.71
CA TRP A 142 -11.52 15.50 18.93
C TRP A 142 -12.21 16.12 20.16
N LYS A 143 -11.64 17.20 20.71
CA LYS A 143 -12.28 17.98 21.79
C LYS A 143 -13.64 18.56 21.37
N MET A 144 -13.87 18.77 20.07
CA MET A 144 -15.16 19.21 19.51
C MET A 144 -16.08 18.02 19.18
N LYS A 145 -16.67 17.41 20.21
CA LYS A 145 -17.47 16.16 20.12
C LYS A 145 -18.57 16.18 19.04
N HIS A 146 -19.34 17.26 18.92
CA HIS A 146 -20.38 17.39 17.88
C HIS A 146 -19.81 17.37 16.46
N ARG A 147 -18.68 18.05 16.24
CA ARG A 147 -18.03 18.09 14.93
C ARG A 147 -17.48 16.71 14.56
N MET A 148 -16.80 16.07 15.50
CA MET A 148 -16.29 14.70 15.34
C MET A 148 -17.42 13.75 14.94
N LEU A 149 -18.47 13.69 15.75
CA LEU A 149 -19.52 12.69 15.57
C LEU A 149 -20.29 12.90 14.26
N ARG A 150 -20.53 14.17 13.88
CA ARG A 150 -21.11 14.51 12.58
C ARG A 150 -20.24 14.04 11.41
N HIS A 151 -18.93 14.25 11.49
CA HIS A 151 -18.00 13.80 10.44
C HIS A 151 -17.99 12.27 10.34
N LYS A 152 -17.96 11.56 11.47
CA LYS A 152 -18.01 10.10 11.51
C LYS A 152 -19.29 9.56 10.87
N ALA A 153 -20.45 10.09 11.27
CA ALA A 153 -21.73 9.68 10.73
C ALA A 153 -21.82 9.95 9.22
N MET A 154 -21.32 11.11 8.75
CA MET A 154 -21.25 11.43 7.33
C MET A 154 -20.41 10.42 6.56
N ILE A 155 -19.19 10.13 7.01
CA ILE A 155 -18.25 9.25 6.31
C ILE A 155 -18.84 7.84 6.19
N GLN A 156 -19.35 7.28 7.29
CA GLN A 156 -19.93 5.94 7.27
C GLN A 156 -21.20 5.88 6.40
N ALA A 157 -22.10 6.88 6.49
CA ALA A 157 -23.25 6.96 5.61
C ALA A 157 -22.86 7.08 4.12
N ALA A 158 -21.81 7.86 3.80
CA ALA A 158 -21.31 8.04 2.44
C ALA A 158 -20.84 6.73 1.82
N ARG A 159 -20.07 5.94 2.59
CA ARG A 159 -19.58 4.62 2.16
C ARG A 159 -20.73 3.71 1.74
N TYR A 160 -21.76 3.58 2.56
CA TYR A 160 -22.90 2.73 2.26
C TYR A 160 -23.83 3.31 1.18
N ALA A 161 -24.01 4.63 1.14
CA ALA A 161 -24.88 5.28 0.18
C ALA A 161 -24.31 5.21 -1.24
N PHE A 162 -23.02 5.43 -1.41
CA PHE A 162 -22.39 5.61 -2.71
C PHE A 162 -21.40 4.51 -3.10
N GLY A 163 -21.09 3.58 -2.19
CA GLY A 163 -20.24 2.43 -2.49
C GLY A 163 -18.75 2.75 -2.52
N PHE A 164 -18.32 3.82 -1.84
CA PHE A 164 -16.90 4.19 -1.79
C PHE A 164 -16.08 3.12 -1.04
N SER A 165 -15.00 2.65 -1.66
CA SER A 165 -14.14 1.57 -1.16
C SER A 165 -12.65 1.89 -1.33
N GLY A 166 -11.78 1.25 -0.54
CA GLY A 166 -10.32 1.46 -0.65
C GLY A 166 -9.81 2.84 -0.19
N ILE A 167 -10.68 3.68 0.38
CA ILE A 167 -10.32 4.96 1.01
C ILE A 167 -10.62 4.92 2.51
N TYR A 168 -9.84 5.64 3.31
CA TYR A 168 -9.93 5.63 4.78
C TYR A 168 -10.11 7.04 5.33
N ASP A 169 -10.83 7.17 6.44
CA ASP A 169 -10.77 8.40 7.23
C ASP A 169 -9.50 8.48 8.08
N GLU A 170 -9.29 9.61 8.72
CA GLU A 170 -8.10 9.89 9.53
C GLU A 170 -7.90 8.89 10.68
N ASP A 171 -8.96 8.44 11.36
CA ASP A 171 -8.82 7.51 12.48
C ASP A 171 -8.61 6.07 11.99
N GLU A 172 -9.30 5.65 10.93
CA GLU A 172 -9.10 4.35 10.30
C GLU A 172 -7.67 4.23 9.76
N GLY A 173 -7.24 5.28 9.05
CA GLY A 173 -5.90 5.40 8.50
C GLY A 173 -4.81 5.41 9.56
N SER A 174 -5.01 6.14 10.66
CA SER A 174 -4.07 6.14 11.80
C SER A 174 -3.89 4.74 12.37
N LYS A 175 -4.99 3.98 12.56
CA LYS A 175 -4.90 2.60 13.05
C LYS A 175 -4.17 1.69 12.07
N ILE A 176 -4.46 1.81 10.77
CA ILE A 176 -3.79 1.00 9.73
C ILE A 176 -2.29 1.33 9.69
N ALA A 177 -1.94 2.61 9.76
CA ALA A 177 -0.56 3.07 9.80
C ALA A 177 0.19 2.60 11.06
N GLU A 178 -0.51 2.49 12.20
CA GLU A 178 0.03 1.93 13.43
C GLU A 178 0.16 0.39 13.41
N MET A 179 -0.72 -0.30 12.70
CA MET A 179 -0.78 -1.78 12.62
C MET A 179 0.10 -2.38 11.53
N ARG A 180 0.46 -1.63 10.48
CA ARG A 180 1.48 -2.06 9.51
C ARG A 180 2.84 -2.11 10.22
N ASP A 181 3.08 -3.18 10.95
CA ASP A 181 4.39 -3.67 11.31
C ASP A 181 4.44 -5.11 10.78
N VAL A 182 4.66 -5.24 9.48
CA VAL A 182 5.01 -6.52 8.85
C VAL A 182 6.51 -6.75 8.97
N THR A 183 7.05 -6.54 10.17
CA THR A 183 8.25 -7.25 10.58
C THR A 183 7.78 -8.63 11.01
N PRO A 184 8.09 -9.74 10.30
CA PRO A 184 7.92 -11.04 10.91
C PRO A 184 8.75 -11.03 12.20
N ALA A 185 8.08 -11.04 13.35
CA ALA A 185 8.77 -11.25 14.61
C ALA A 185 9.55 -12.55 14.43
N ALA A 186 10.88 -12.47 14.55
CA ALA A 186 11.73 -13.64 14.60
C ALA A 186 11.22 -14.50 15.77
N SER A 187 10.35 -15.46 15.46
CA SER A 187 9.94 -16.51 16.37
C SER A 187 11.18 -17.36 16.60
N SER A 188 12.01 -16.93 17.54
CA SER A 188 13.04 -17.76 18.14
C SER A 188 12.29 -18.79 19.01
N GLN A 189 11.82 -19.85 18.36
CA GLN A 189 11.64 -21.20 18.89
C GLN A 189 10.91 -22.04 17.83
N THR A 190 11.68 -22.59 16.88
CA THR A 190 11.32 -23.89 16.34
C THR A 190 11.51 -24.92 17.47
N PRO A 191 10.48 -25.68 17.86
CA PRO A 191 10.71 -26.86 18.68
C PRO A 191 11.57 -27.82 17.85
N ARG A 192 12.75 -28.16 18.37
CA ARG A 192 13.62 -29.16 17.74
C ARG A 192 12.80 -30.46 17.57
N PRO A 193 12.64 -30.99 16.35
CA PRO A 193 12.01 -32.29 16.14
C PRO A 193 12.72 -33.35 16.99
N PRO A 194 12.00 -34.26 17.66
CA PRO A 194 12.63 -35.36 18.37
C PRO A 194 13.49 -36.20 17.40
N ALA A 195 14.67 -36.61 17.86
CA ALA A 195 15.58 -37.43 17.08
C ALA A 195 14.87 -38.71 16.59
N PRO A 196 15.03 -39.11 15.31
CA PRO A 196 14.45 -40.35 14.81
C PRO A 196 14.98 -41.56 15.61
N PRO A 197 14.13 -42.53 15.96
CA PRO A 197 14.59 -43.78 16.55
C PRO A 197 15.46 -44.56 15.55
N ALA A 198 16.50 -45.23 16.06
CA ALA A 198 17.42 -46.03 15.26
C ALA A 198 16.68 -47.14 14.47
N PRO A 199 17.12 -47.46 13.24
CA PRO A 199 16.40 -48.38 12.37
C PRO A 199 16.40 -49.82 12.92
N PRO A 200 15.28 -50.54 12.86
CA PRO A 200 15.27 -51.98 13.12
C PRO A 200 15.87 -52.76 11.94
N SER A 201 16.57 -53.84 12.27
CA SER A 201 17.16 -54.77 11.30
C SER A 201 16.11 -55.46 10.41
N ALA A 202 16.53 -55.69 9.17
CA ALA A 202 15.80 -56.28 8.05
C ALA A 202 14.92 -57.50 8.35
N LYS A 203 13.79 -57.58 7.62
CA LYS A 203 13.36 -58.76 6.86
C LYS A 203 12.37 -58.37 5.75
N VAL A 204 12.61 -58.96 4.59
CA VAL A 204 11.97 -58.86 3.27
C VAL A 204 10.51 -59.33 3.28
N ILE A 205 9.64 -58.74 2.45
CA ILE A 205 8.65 -59.38 1.54
C ILE A 205 8.03 -58.31 0.62
N GLU A 206 7.91 -58.66 -0.67
CA GLU A 206 7.40 -57.90 -1.81
C GLU A 206 5.86 -57.73 -1.82
N SER A 207 5.36 -56.58 -2.31
CA SER A 207 4.14 -56.48 -3.12
C SER A 207 4.01 -55.12 -3.82
N ASP A 208 3.65 -55.18 -5.11
CA ASP A 208 3.50 -54.16 -6.18
C ASP A 208 2.40 -53.07 -5.95
N PRO A 209 2.17 -52.08 -6.86
CA PRO A 209 2.08 -50.66 -6.49
C PRO A 209 0.75 -49.92 -6.86
N ALA A 210 0.74 -48.62 -6.52
CA ALA A 210 -0.02 -47.47 -7.07
C ALA A 210 -1.36 -47.06 -6.40
N PRO A 211 -1.77 -45.77 -6.49
CA PRO A 211 -0.98 -44.54 -6.72
C PRO A 211 -1.26 -43.44 -5.66
N GLU A 212 -0.23 -42.67 -5.31
CA GLU A 212 -0.39 -41.31 -4.81
C GLU A 212 -0.57 -40.37 -6.01
N SER A 213 -1.60 -39.54 -5.92
CA SER A 213 -1.90 -38.47 -6.87
C SER A 213 -0.86 -37.36 -6.74
N GLU A 214 -0.30 -37.01 -7.89
CA GLU A 214 0.59 -35.89 -8.17
C GLU A 214 0.02 -34.54 -7.67
N GLU A 215 0.86 -33.77 -6.98
CA GLU A 215 0.94 -32.33 -7.26
C GLU A 215 2.38 -32.01 -7.67
N GLN A 216 2.50 -31.75 -8.96
CA GLN A 216 3.70 -31.43 -9.70
C GLN A 216 3.70 -29.91 -9.88
N THR A 217 4.68 -29.21 -9.33
CA THR A 217 4.98 -27.81 -9.70
C THR A 217 6.43 -27.71 -10.16
N THR A 218 6.56 -27.96 -11.46
CA THR A 218 7.50 -27.38 -12.44
C THR A 218 8.78 -26.71 -11.94
N GLU A 219 9.91 -27.32 -12.31
CA GLU A 219 11.25 -26.72 -12.40
C GLU A 219 11.20 -25.39 -13.18
N SER A 220 11.57 -24.29 -12.53
CA SER A 220 12.16 -23.13 -13.20
C SER A 220 13.67 -23.33 -13.21
N ASP A 221 14.24 -23.42 -14.41
CA ASP A 221 15.68 -23.58 -14.69
C ASP A 221 16.44 -22.28 -14.35
N PHE A 222 16.39 -21.86 -13.09
CA PHE A 222 17.14 -20.72 -12.58
C PHE A 222 18.57 -21.19 -12.31
N ASP A 223 19.50 -20.79 -13.19
CA ASP A 223 20.92 -21.05 -12.99
C ASP A 223 21.51 -20.04 -12.00
N LEU A 224 21.53 -20.44 -10.73
CA LEU A 224 22.13 -19.70 -9.63
C LEU A 224 23.60 -19.31 -9.92
N GLY A 225 24.36 -20.20 -10.56
CA GLY A 225 25.77 -19.96 -10.85
C GLY A 225 25.93 -18.83 -11.87
N ALA A 226 25.19 -18.92 -12.98
CA ALA A 226 25.18 -17.90 -14.01
C ALA A 226 24.70 -16.54 -13.48
N PHE A 227 23.67 -16.54 -12.64
CA PHE A 227 23.13 -15.31 -12.03
C PHE A 227 24.16 -14.58 -11.16
N LEU A 228 24.85 -15.31 -10.26
CA LEU A 228 25.86 -14.70 -9.38
C LEU A 228 27.10 -14.26 -10.16
N GLU A 229 27.49 -14.98 -11.20
CA GLU A 229 28.59 -14.58 -12.10
C GLU A 229 28.25 -13.31 -12.88
N GLU A 230 27.01 -13.19 -13.37
CA GLU A 230 26.53 -12.01 -14.07
C GLU A 230 26.50 -10.79 -13.13
N LEU A 231 25.99 -10.96 -11.91
CA LEU A 231 25.98 -9.93 -10.87
C LEU A 231 27.40 -9.44 -10.55
N GLU A 232 28.36 -10.34 -10.37
CA GLU A 232 29.76 -9.99 -10.11
C GLU A 232 30.39 -9.26 -11.31
N THR A 233 30.08 -9.72 -12.53
CA THR A 233 30.57 -9.10 -13.77
C THR A 233 30.03 -7.68 -13.94
N SER A 234 28.72 -7.49 -13.75
CA SER A 234 28.06 -6.18 -13.87
C SER A 234 28.58 -5.21 -12.83
N LEU A 235 28.68 -5.62 -11.56
CA LEU A 235 29.27 -4.79 -10.51
C LEU A 235 30.75 -4.46 -10.76
N ALA A 236 31.50 -5.32 -11.44
CA ALA A 236 32.88 -5.03 -11.83
C ALA A 236 32.99 -3.94 -12.93
N THR A 237 31.92 -3.65 -13.68
CA THR A 237 31.91 -2.56 -14.67
C THR A 237 31.68 -1.18 -14.06
N ALA A 238 31.28 -1.10 -12.79
CA ALA A 238 31.07 0.15 -12.08
C ALA A 238 32.36 0.99 -12.06
N LYS A 239 32.23 2.31 -12.24
CA LYS A 239 33.37 3.24 -12.27
C LYS A 239 33.60 3.94 -10.92
N ASP A 240 32.56 3.97 -10.10
CA ASP A 240 32.52 4.61 -8.80
C ASP A 240 31.47 3.93 -7.92
N SER A 241 31.45 4.29 -6.63
CA SER A 241 30.50 3.72 -5.67
C SER A 241 29.03 4.01 -6.03
N ALA A 242 28.74 5.14 -6.69
CA ALA A 242 27.38 5.50 -7.09
C ALA A 242 26.84 4.58 -8.19
N SER A 243 27.63 4.35 -9.24
CA SER A 243 27.29 3.42 -10.32
C SER A 243 27.21 1.97 -9.83
N ALA A 244 28.04 1.57 -8.86
CA ALA A 244 27.90 0.25 -8.22
C ALA A 244 26.57 0.12 -7.44
N ALA A 245 26.10 1.19 -6.81
CA ALA A 245 24.82 1.21 -6.10
C ALA A 245 23.61 1.20 -7.03
N GLU A 246 23.69 1.89 -8.17
CA GLU A 246 22.67 1.81 -9.23
C GLU A 246 22.56 0.37 -9.76
N ILE A 247 23.69 -0.24 -10.14
CA ILE A 247 23.71 -1.63 -10.63
C ILE A 247 23.16 -2.60 -9.59
N TRP A 248 23.55 -2.46 -8.32
CA TRP A 248 23.04 -3.32 -7.25
C TRP A 248 21.51 -3.21 -7.08
N ASN A 249 20.98 -1.99 -7.12
CA ASN A 249 19.54 -1.75 -6.98
C ASN A 249 18.76 -2.27 -8.19
N ASP A 250 19.31 -2.14 -9.40
CA ASP A 250 18.68 -2.62 -10.63
C ASP A 250 18.59 -4.16 -10.68
N TYR A 251 19.61 -4.85 -10.17
CA TYR A 251 19.63 -6.32 -10.14
C TYR A 251 18.67 -6.93 -9.11
N ASP A 252 18.30 -6.21 -8.05
CA ASP A 252 17.46 -6.70 -6.94
C ASP A 252 17.76 -8.16 -6.52
N ALA A 253 19.05 -8.46 -6.38
CA ALA A 253 19.54 -9.82 -6.21
C ALA A 253 18.90 -10.58 -5.02
N PRO A 254 18.61 -9.94 -3.86
CA PRO A 254 17.90 -10.61 -2.77
C PRO A 254 16.50 -11.09 -3.16
N ALA A 255 15.71 -10.28 -3.86
CA ALA A 255 14.35 -10.65 -4.26
C ALA A 255 14.34 -11.73 -5.35
N ILE A 256 15.28 -11.67 -6.29
CA ILE A 256 15.43 -12.71 -7.33
C ILE A 256 15.84 -14.05 -6.71
N LEU A 257 16.81 -14.05 -5.79
CA LEU A 257 17.23 -15.28 -5.12
C LEU A 257 16.13 -15.85 -4.22
N GLU A 258 15.39 -15.01 -3.49
CA GLU A 258 14.28 -15.46 -2.65
C GLU A 258 13.13 -16.06 -3.47
N SER A 259 12.73 -15.39 -4.56
CA SER A 259 11.65 -15.86 -5.43
C SER A 259 11.98 -17.15 -6.20
N ASN A 260 13.26 -17.43 -6.44
CA ASN A 260 13.74 -18.66 -7.07
C ASN A 260 14.16 -19.75 -6.06
N GLY A 261 13.86 -19.57 -4.76
CA GLY A 261 14.11 -20.59 -3.73
C GLY A 261 15.57 -20.69 -3.25
N HIS A 262 16.40 -19.70 -3.57
CA HIS A 262 17.82 -19.60 -3.19
C HIS A 262 18.06 -18.55 -2.09
N ALA A 263 17.16 -18.47 -1.11
CA ALA A 263 17.29 -17.53 0.01
C ALA A 263 18.59 -17.74 0.82
N ASP A 264 19.16 -18.94 0.79
CA ASP A 264 20.45 -19.28 1.39
C ASP A 264 21.65 -18.60 0.71
N MET A 265 21.48 -18.08 -0.51
CA MET A 265 22.53 -17.43 -1.31
C MET A 265 22.50 -15.90 -1.25
N ILE A 266 21.55 -15.31 -0.51
CA ILE A 266 21.41 -13.85 -0.37
C ILE A 266 22.68 -13.25 0.27
N ASP A 267 23.25 -13.91 1.28
CA ASP A 267 24.49 -13.47 1.92
C ASP A 267 25.67 -13.48 0.94
N ALA A 268 25.70 -14.43 0.00
CA ALA A 268 26.72 -14.49 -1.04
C ALA A 268 26.58 -13.31 -2.03
N ALA A 269 25.36 -12.93 -2.40
CA ALA A 269 25.10 -11.76 -3.24
C ALA A 269 25.53 -10.45 -2.54
N TYR A 270 25.25 -10.32 -1.24
CA TYR A 270 25.75 -9.17 -0.45
C TYR A 270 27.28 -9.16 -0.37
N ALA A 271 27.93 -10.32 -0.22
CA ALA A 271 29.39 -10.39 -0.24
C ALA A 271 29.99 -10.00 -1.60
N ILE A 272 29.28 -10.22 -2.72
CA ILE A 272 29.70 -9.72 -4.05
C ILE A 272 29.60 -8.19 -4.09
N ARG A 273 28.48 -7.61 -3.62
CA ARG A 273 28.29 -6.15 -3.53
C ARG A 273 29.38 -5.50 -2.69
N ASP A 274 29.63 -6.02 -1.49
CA ASP A 274 30.56 -5.42 -0.55
C ASP A 274 31.99 -5.46 -1.10
N ARG A 275 32.37 -6.54 -1.79
CA ARG A 275 33.63 -6.62 -2.53
C ARG A 275 33.72 -5.58 -3.65
N ALA A 276 32.62 -5.28 -4.34
CA ALA A 276 32.58 -4.24 -5.36
C ALA A 276 32.74 -2.83 -4.76
N TYR A 277 32.08 -2.55 -3.63
CA TYR A 277 32.16 -1.25 -2.96
C TYR A 277 33.53 -1.00 -2.33
N ALA A 278 34.15 -2.03 -1.76
CA ALA A 278 35.48 -1.96 -1.19
C ALA A 278 36.56 -1.53 -2.20
N LYS A 279 36.33 -1.67 -3.52
CA LYS A 279 37.24 -1.16 -4.56
C LYS A 279 37.26 0.38 -4.64
N PHE A 280 36.21 1.04 -4.15
CA PHE A 280 36.03 2.49 -4.23
C PHE A 280 36.23 3.21 -2.90
N GLU A 281 36.34 2.49 -1.78
CA GLU A 281 36.74 3.06 -0.51
C GLU A 281 38.27 3.19 -0.43
N PRO A 282 38.84 4.39 -0.22
CA PRO A 282 40.26 4.52 0.04
C PRO A 282 40.59 3.86 1.38
N TYR A 283 41.62 3.03 1.38
CA TYR A 283 42.22 2.40 2.56
C TYR A 283 42.44 3.47 3.66
N ASN A 284 41.52 3.60 4.61
CA ASN A 284 41.79 4.28 5.88
C ASN A 284 42.63 3.32 6.73
N GLY A 285 43.89 3.13 6.32
CA GLY A 285 44.91 2.46 7.09
C GLY A 285 45.75 3.48 7.85
N GLY A 286 45.85 3.33 9.17
CA GLY A 286 46.77 4.07 10.03
C GLY A 286 46.13 4.67 11.26
#